data_AF-A0AA47BRY9-F1
#
_entry.id   AF-A0AA47BRY9-F1
#
_cell.length_a   1.000
_cell.length_b   1.000
_cell.length_c   1.000
_cell.angle_alpha   90.00
_cell.angle_beta   90.00
_cell.angle_gamma   90.00
#
_symmetry.space_group_name_H-M   'P 1'
#
loop_
_entity.id
_entity.type
_entity.pdbx_description
1 polymer ?
#
loop_
_entity_poly.entity_id
_entity_poly.type
_entity_poly.pdbx_seq_one_letter_code
_entity_poly.pdbx_strand_id
1 'polypeptide(L)'
;MQKVDTIDATSMPAGEILNIASTVGAEYFATGGGTIEVGKEADIMLLDISSPQMTPLWNLSSSLVYSSGSGNVKTLLSAGRILMENSVVPGYEEVRNKALACQRRLFGTKQGN
;
A
#
# COMPACT_ATOMS: atom_id res chain seq x y z
N MET A 1 18.62 6.00 15.33
CA MET A 1 19.15 4.73 15.89
C MET A 1 18.36 4.42 17.16
N GLN A 2 17.14 3.88 17.02
CA GLN A 2 16.21 3.65 18.13
C GLN A 2 15.39 2.38 17.83
N LYS A 3 16.05 1.22 17.70
CA LYS A 3 15.40 -0.09 17.48
C LYS A 3 16.37 -1.27 17.71
N VAL A 4 17.01 -1.32 18.88
CA VAL A 4 17.86 -2.50 19.24
C VAL A 4 17.47 -3.15 20.56
N ASP A 5 16.78 -2.48 21.50
CA ASP A 5 16.66 -3.01 22.87
C ASP A 5 15.28 -3.48 23.35
N THR A 6 14.24 -3.54 22.52
CA THR A 6 12.96 -4.09 23.00
C THR A 6 12.19 -4.76 21.87
N ILE A 7 12.38 -6.07 21.76
CA ILE A 7 11.55 -6.97 20.94
C ILE A 7 10.18 -7.05 21.62
N ASP A 8 9.39 -5.98 21.51
CA ASP A 8 8.00 -5.97 21.96
C ASP A 8 7.08 -5.73 20.77
N ALA A 9 6.57 -6.84 20.23
CA ALA A 9 5.59 -6.87 19.15
C ALA A 9 4.23 -6.25 19.52
N THR A 10 4.04 -5.80 20.77
CA THR A 10 2.84 -5.08 21.22
C THR A 10 2.96 -3.57 21.14
N SER A 11 4.13 -3.02 20.79
CA SER A 11 4.36 -1.56 20.80
C SER A 11 3.46 -0.78 19.83
N MET A 12 2.87 -1.44 18.83
CA MET A 12 1.83 -0.88 17.97
C MET A 12 0.84 -1.97 17.51
N PRO A 13 -0.35 -2.07 18.12
CA PRO A 13 -1.40 -2.97 17.65
C PRO A 13 -1.77 -2.70 16.19
N ALA A 14 -2.14 -3.74 15.45
CA ALA A 14 -2.48 -3.61 14.02
C ALA A 14 -3.58 -2.58 13.73
N GLY A 15 -4.54 -2.42 14.64
CA GLY A 15 -5.57 -1.38 14.54
C GLY A 15 -5.01 0.04 14.62
N GLU A 16 -3.99 0.27 15.45
CA GLU A 16 -3.32 1.57 15.57
C GLU A 16 -2.51 1.88 14.31
N ILE A 17 -1.80 0.90 13.77
CA ILE A 17 -1.06 1.04 12.51
C ILE A 17 -2.03 1.36 11.36
N LEU A 18 -3.18 0.69 11.28
CA LEU A 18 -4.18 0.96 10.26
C LEU A 18 -4.76 2.37 10.40
N ASN A 19 -5.07 2.79 11.64
CA ASN A 19 -5.56 4.15 11.90
C ASN A 19 -4.53 5.22 11.53
N ILE A 20 -3.24 4.96 11.76
CA ILE A 20 -2.16 5.85 11.33
C ILE A 20 -2.08 5.93 9.80
N ALA A 21 -2.20 4.78 9.14
CA ALA A 21 -2.16 4.70 7.68
C ALA A 21 -3.39 5.31 6.99
N SER A 22 -4.53 5.43 7.68
CA SER A 22 -5.77 6.00 7.14
C SER A 22 -6.09 7.38 7.74
N THR A 23 -6.70 7.42 8.92
CA THR A 23 -7.32 8.61 9.52
C THR A 23 -6.28 9.65 9.90
N VAL A 24 -5.26 9.25 10.67
CA VAL A 24 -4.24 10.18 11.15
C VAL A 24 -3.43 10.74 9.97
N GLY A 25 -3.12 9.90 8.98
CA GLY A 25 -2.49 10.34 7.74
C GLY A 25 -3.33 11.36 6.99
N ALA A 26 -4.63 11.08 6.79
CA ALA A 26 -5.53 11.98 6.10
C ALA A 26 -5.74 13.31 6.83
N GLU A 27 -5.82 13.29 8.17
CA GLU A 27 -5.86 14.48 9.01
C GLU A 27 -4.57 15.30 8.87
N TYR A 28 -3.42 14.65 8.94
CA TYR A 28 -2.11 15.31 8.85
C TYR A 28 -1.87 15.97 7.49
N PHE A 29 -2.28 15.30 6.41
CA PHE A 29 -2.13 15.81 5.04
C PHE A 29 -3.35 16.60 4.54
N ALA A 30 -4.37 16.79 5.38
CA ALA A 30 -5.62 17.47 5.06
C ALA A 30 -6.28 16.98 3.74
N THR A 31 -6.25 15.66 3.50
CA THR A 31 -6.75 15.09 2.24
C THR A 31 -8.27 14.92 2.21
N GLY A 32 -8.96 15.04 3.35
CA GLY A 32 -10.40 14.80 3.44
C GLY A 32 -10.80 13.31 3.35
N GLY A 33 -9.81 12.40 3.29
CA GLY A 33 -10.00 10.95 3.29
C GLY A 33 -9.87 10.32 4.69
N GLY A 34 -9.43 9.06 4.73
CA GLY A 34 -9.08 8.34 5.97
C GLY A 34 -10.21 7.55 6.62
N THR A 35 -11.48 7.88 6.35
CA THR A 35 -12.65 7.08 6.74
C THR A 35 -13.69 6.99 5.61
N ILE A 36 -14.55 5.97 5.66
CA ILE A 36 -15.62 5.76 4.68
C ILE A 36 -16.92 6.36 5.24
N GLU A 37 -17.20 7.61 4.87
CA GLU A 37 -18.39 8.35 5.30
C GLU A 37 -18.99 9.15 4.13
N VAL A 38 -20.31 9.33 4.14
CA VAL A 38 -21.00 10.15 3.14
C VAL A 38 -20.49 11.59 3.21
N GLY A 39 -20.12 12.14 2.06
CA GLY A 39 -19.61 13.52 1.95
C GLY A 39 -18.08 13.65 2.01
N LYS A 40 -17.34 12.56 2.27
CA LYS A 40 -15.87 12.53 2.17
C LYS A 40 -15.38 12.18 0.77
N GLU A 41 -14.11 12.46 0.49
CA GLU A 41 -13.48 12.05 -0.75
C GLU A 41 -13.44 10.52 -0.87
N ALA A 42 -13.68 10.02 -2.08
CA ALA A 42 -13.70 8.59 -2.36
C ALA A 42 -12.27 8.05 -2.63
N ASP A 43 -11.46 8.04 -1.57
CA ASP A 43 -10.18 7.34 -1.49
C ASP A 43 -10.40 5.93 -0.94
N ILE A 44 -10.47 4.93 -1.83
CA ILE A 44 -10.90 3.57 -1.48
C ILE A 44 -9.95 2.54 -2.07
N MET A 45 -9.58 1.55 -1.24
CA MET A 45 -8.77 0.40 -1.65
C MET A 45 -9.58 -0.89 -1.47
N LEU A 46 -9.78 -1.64 -2.57
CA LEU A 46 -10.42 -2.96 -2.55
C LEU A 46 -9.36 -4.05 -2.48
N LEU A 47 -9.50 -4.96 -1.53
CA LEU A 47 -8.51 -5.98 -1.19
C LEU A 47 -9.05 -7.40 -1.42
N ASP A 48 -8.20 -8.27 -1.95
CA ASP A 48 -8.46 -9.70 -2.08
C ASP A 48 -8.01 -10.45 -0.82
N ILE A 49 -8.99 -10.72 0.04
CA ILE A 49 -8.81 -11.46 1.29
C ILE A 49 -8.79 -12.98 1.10
N SER A 50 -9.06 -13.48 -0.12
CA SER A 50 -9.05 -14.91 -0.44
C SER A 50 -7.68 -15.42 -0.88
N SER A 51 -6.70 -14.52 -1.00
CA SER A 51 -5.35 -14.89 -1.38
C SER A 51 -4.72 -15.89 -0.40
N PRO A 52 -3.79 -16.75 -0.86
CA PRO A 52 -3.03 -17.64 0.02
C PRO A 52 -2.29 -16.90 1.14
N GLN A 53 -1.85 -15.66 0.89
CA GLN A 53 -1.13 -14.83 1.86
C GLN A 53 -2.02 -14.36 3.02
N MET A 54 -3.34 -14.34 2.83
CA MET A 54 -4.31 -13.94 3.84
C MET A 54 -5.05 -15.14 4.47
N THR A 55 -4.66 -16.37 4.12
CA THR A 55 -5.31 -17.60 4.59
C THR A 55 -4.40 -18.36 5.56
N PRO A 56 -4.86 -18.74 6.77
CA PRO A 56 -6.19 -18.47 7.34
C PRO A 56 -6.38 -17.03 7.85
N LEU A 57 -7.57 -16.47 7.63
CA LEU A 57 -7.92 -15.10 8.03
C LEU A 57 -8.50 -15.07 9.45
N TRP A 58 -7.65 -15.05 10.48
CA TRP A 58 -8.09 -15.01 11.88
C TRP A 58 -8.48 -13.59 12.35
N ASN A 59 -7.72 -12.58 11.94
CA ASN A 59 -7.95 -11.18 12.28
C ASN A 59 -7.63 -10.32 11.07
N LEU A 60 -8.62 -9.61 10.54
CA LEU A 60 -8.47 -8.81 9.33
C LEU A 60 -7.39 -7.73 9.50
N SER A 61 -7.42 -6.94 10.57
CA SER A 61 -6.45 -5.85 10.79
C SER A 61 -5.02 -6.38 10.90
N SER A 62 -4.80 -7.47 11.63
CA SER A 62 -3.48 -8.10 11.74
C SER A 62 -3.02 -8.67 10.40
N SER A 63 -3.89 -9.36 9.67
CA SER A 63 -3.58 -9.89 8.34
C SER A 63 -3.30 -8.78 7.33
N LEU A 64 -4.00 -7.65 7.40
CA LEU A 64 -3.75 -6.48 6.56
C LEU A 64 -2.40 -5.85 6.86
N VAL A 65 -2.07 -5.60 8.12
CA VAL A 65 -0.83 -4.91 8.48
C VAL A 65 0.40 -5.81 8.30
N TYR A 66 0.30 -7.10 8.64
CA TYR A 66 1.47 -7.97 8.74
C TYR A 66 1.59 -9.01 7.63
N SER A 67 0.52 -9.30 6.89
CA SER A 67 0.52 -10.39 5.89
C SER A 67 0.14 -9.92 4.48
N SER A 68 -0.57 -8.80 4.34
CA SER A 68 -0.94 -8.28 3.03
C SER A 68 0.25 -7.60 2.34
N GLY A 69 0.31 -7.75 1.02
CA GLY A 69 1.24 -7.03 0.16
C GLY A 69 0.50 -6.26 -0.93
N SER A 70 1.24 -5.52 -1.77
CA SER A 70 0.67 -4.76 -2.88
C SER A 70 -0.13 -5.63 -3.86
N GLY A 71 0.20 -6.91 -3.97
CA GLY A 71 -0.53 -7.88 -4.80
C GLY A 71 -1.96 -8.19 -4.30
N ASN A 72 -2.29 -7.86 -3.04
CA ASN A 72 -3.63 -8.03 -2.51
C ASN A 72 -4.59 -6.93 -2.96
N VAL A 73 -4.10 -5.83 -3.50
CA VAL A 73 -4.95 -4.73 -3.95
C VAL A 73 -5.54 -5.05 -5.33
N LYS A 74 -6.87 -5.11 -5.42
CA LYS A 74 -7.61 -5.34 -6.67
C LYS A 74 -7.97 -4.05 -7.35
N THR A 75 -8.48 -3.09 -6.62
CA THR A 75 -8.93 -1.81 -7.16
C THR A 75 -8.52 -0.69 -6.23
N LEU A 76 -8.05 0.42 -6.80
CA LEU A 76 -7.69 1.63 -6.05
C LEU A 76 -8.41 2.82 -6.67
N LEU A 77 -9.12 3.57 -5.83
CA LEU A 77 -9.76 4.82 -6.17
C LEU A 77 -9.10 5.95 -5.39
N SER A 78 -8.91 7.10 -6.03
CA SER A 78 -8.58 8.34 -5.34
C SER A 78 -9.45 9.48 -5.84
N ALA A 79 -10.05 10.23 -4.92
CA ALA A 79 -11.06 11.26 -5.21
C ALA A 79 -12.13 10.77 -6.22
N GLY A 80 -12.55 9.50 -6.10
CA GLY A 80 -13.55 8.87 -6.98
C GLY A 80 -13.05 8.46 -8.37
N ARG A 81 -11.76 8.65 -8.68
CA ARG A 81 -11.14 8.18 -9.93
C ARG A 81 -10.48 6.84 -9.71
N ILE A 82 -10.75 5.88 -10.59
CA ILE A 82 -10.08 4.58 -10.59
C ILE A 82 -8.64 4.76 -11.07
N LEU A 83 -7.68 4.51 -10.19
CA LEU A 83 -6.24 4.52 -10.48
C LEU A 83 -5.71 3.12 -10.82
N MET A 84 -6.37 2.09 -10.32
CA MET A 84 -6.05 0.69 -10.59
C MET A 84 -7.33 -0.14 -10.58
N GLU A 85 -7.46 -1.09 -11.49
CA GLU A 85 -8.61 -2.01 -11.56
C GLU A 85 -8.13 -3.42 -11.89
N ASN A 86 -8.67 -4.44 -11.22
CA ASN A 86 -8.29 -5.85 -11.38
C ASN A 86 -6.77 -6.08 -11.31
N SER A 87 -6.09 -5.36 -10.40
CA SER A 87 -4.64 -5.37 -10.22
C SER A 87 -3.84 -4.87 -11.44
N VAL A 88 -4.50 -4.14 -12.36
CA VAL A 88 -3.88 -3.50 -13.53
C VAL A 88 -3.84 -1.99 -13.32
N VAL A 89 -2.63 -1.42 -13.35
CA VAL A 89 -2.41 0.03 -13.32
C VAL A 89 -2.24 0.53 -14.76
N PRO A 90 -3.11 1.45 -15.24
CA PRO A 90 -2.95 2.05 -16.56
C PRO A 90 -1.59 2.74 -16.72
N GLY A 91 -0.90 2.51 -17.84
CA GLY A 91 0.40 3.14 -18.13
C GLY A 91 1.60 2.57 -17.37
N TYR A 92 1.42 1.49 -16.59
CA TYR A 92 2.50 0.87 -15.82
C TYR A 92 3.75 0.54 -16.66
N GLU A 93 3.58 -0.04 -17.85
CA GLU A 93 4.72 -0.41 -18.71
C GLU A 93 5.51 0.80 -19.20
N GLU A 94 4.85 1.94 -19.44
CA GLU A 94 5.55 3.17 -19.81
C GLU A 94 6.43 3.66 -18.66
N VAL A 95 5.89 3.70 -17.44
CA VAL A 95 6.62 4.08 -16.23
C VAL A 95 7.80 3.13 -15.98
N ARG A 96 7.57 1.82 -16.13
CA ARG A 96 8.60 0.78 -16.00
C ARG A 96 9.72 0.97 -17.02
N ASN A 97 9.40 1.24 -18.28
CA ASN A 97 10.39 1.47 -19.33
C ASN A 97 11.24 2.73 -19.08
N LYS A 98 10.62 3.82 -18.59
CA LYS A 98 11.34 5.03 -18.17
C LYS A 98 12.28 4.74 -16.99
N ALA A 99 11.82 3.97 -16.00
CA ALA A 99 12.64 3.57 -14.86
C ALA A 99 13.86 2.75 -15.31
N LEU A 100 13.68 1.78 -16.21
CA LEU A 100 14.76 0.98 -16.78
C LEU A 100 15.74 1.82 -17.62
N ALA A 101 15.24 2.81 -18.37
CA ALA A 101 16.10 3.74 -19.09
C ALA A 101 16.95 4.59 -18.13
N CYS A 102 16.36 5.04 -17.02
CA CYS A 102 17.09 5.76 -15.98
C CYS A 102 18.15 4.86 -15.32
N GLN A 103 17.83 3.61 -15.02
CA GLN A 103 18.77 2.62 -14.48
C GLN A 103 19.98 2.45 -15.41
N ARG A 104 19.77 2.28 -16.72
CA ARG A 104 20.85 2.17 -17.71
C ARG A 104 21.75 3.40 -17.73
N ARG A 105 21.17 4.60 -17.60
CA ARG A 105 21.92 5.87 -17.53
C ARG A 105 22.75 5.99 -16.26
N LEU A 106 22.21 5.57 -15.11
CA LEU A 106 22.87 5.70 -13.81
C LEU A 106 24.02 4.71 -13.62
N PHE A 107 23.82 3.45 -14.03
CA PHE A 107 24.81 2.40 -13.78
C PHE A 107 25.75 2.16 -14.96
N GLY A 108 25.47 2.75 -16.12
CA GLY A 108 26.09 2.36 -17.38
C GLY A 108 25.80 0.88 -17.69
N THR A 109 25.96 0.46 -18.94
CA THR A 109 26.01 -0.98 -19.24
C THR A 109 27.29 -1.55 -18.63
N LYS A 110 27.28 -1.97 -17.36
CA LYS A 110 28.15 -3.08 -16.94
C LYS A 110 27.60 -4.37 -17.55
N GLN A 111 27.80 -4.49 -18.86
CA GLN A 111 28.07 -5.79 -19.47
C GLN A 111 29.57 -6.02 -19.30
N GLY A 112 29.91 -7.11 -18.61
CA GLY A 112 31.27 -7.54 -18.30
C GLY A 112 31.20 -8.41 -17.05
N ASN A 113 31.43 -9.72 -17.10
CA ASN A 113 32.17 -10.56 -18.05
C ASN A 113 31.46 -11.92 -18.17
#